data_AF-A0A7X1KSW1-F1
#
_entry.id   AF-A0A7X1KSW1-F1
#
_cell.length_a   1.000
_cell.length_b   1.000
_cell.length_c   1.000
_cell.angle_alpha   90.00
_cell.angle_beta   90.00
_cell.angle_gamma   90.00
#
_symmetry.space_group_name_H-M   'P 1'
#
loop_
_entity.id
_entity.type
_entity.pdbx_description
1 polymer ?
#
loop_
_entity_poly.entity_id
_entity_poly.type
_entity_poly.pdbx_seq_one_letter_code
_entity_poly.pdbx_strand_id
1 'polypeptide(L)'
;MTDAAAHTIHAATPALRCFDGRARVLREIAYHRDQAGPAQARITRYGHDASGQLISSIDPRLHAAQAERPEVAANLVQVRSLSGRCLYTRSVDAGNTRTLYDACGREAMTWLANGVEQTRCYEPAALPGRLLSIRERSAQRAFRTAERWQWAGVDAEAKAFNLAGHCQTRFDSAGRHVVQARSLLGAIAGETLQLLAGHTECDWAQDDAQGEARCLESQSLTSTVSFDACCAIIASEDARGHRQRHGHDRCGQYRASWVTRNGGLETPVVLDVTYTAGGAERSRAACQRCRHHPYLCSRHPKPGRHAYPARQRPPDLAGPALPL
;
A
#
# COMPACT_ATOMS: atom_id res chain seq x y z
N MET A 1 -33.10 -4.35 -16.85
CA MET A 1 -33.05 -2.90 -17.14
C MET A 1 -32.48 -2.73 -18.53
N THR A 2 -33.17 -2.05 -19.43
CA THR A 2 -32.63 -1.73 -20.76
C THR A 2 -31.44 -0.78 -20.61
N ASP A 3 -30.46 -0.89 -21.51
CA ASP A 3 -29.24 -0.06 -21.53
C ASP A 3 -29.56 1.46 -21.48
N ALA A 4 -30.70 1.84 -22.05
CA ALA A 4 -31.25 3.20 -22.01
C ALA A 4 -31.67 3.69 -20.60
N ALA A 5 -32.19 2.82 -19.74
CA ALA A 5 -32.56 3.17 -18.36
C ALA A 5 -31.33 3.24 -17.43
N ALA A 6 -30.27 2.50 -17.74
CA ALA A 6 -28.98 2.64 -17.05
C ALA A 6 -28.30 3.97 -17.40
N HIS A 7 -28.42 4.40 -18.66
CA HIS A 7 -27.83 5.67 -19.13
C HIS A 7 -28.47 6.93 -18.50
N THR A 8 -29.76 6.90 -18.16
CA THR A 8 -30.47 8.05 -17.56
C THR A 8 -30.13 8.26 -16.09
N ILE A 9 -29.75 7.22 -15.35
CA ILE A 9 -29.34 7.34 -13.94
C ILE A 9 -28.03 8.14 -13.82
N HIS A 10 -27.10 7.94 -14.74
CA HIS A 10 -25.79 8.62 -14.77
C HIS A 10 -25.79 9.95 -15.56
N ALA A 11 -26.90 10.31 -16.19
CA ALA A 11 -27.01 11.56 -16.93
C ALA A 11 -26.89 12.76 -15.96
N ALA A 12 -25.99 13.69 -16.30
CA ALA A 12 -25.72 14.91 -15.53
C ALA A 12 -25.28 14.67 -14.07
N THR A 13 -24.47 13.62 -13.82
CA THR A 13 -23.83 13.37 -12.52
C THR A 13 -22.29 13.50 -12.60
N PRO A 14 -21.74 14.66 -13.00
CA PRO A 14 -20.29 14.84 -13.04
C PRO A 14 -19.70 14.91 -11.62
N ALA A 15 -18.42 14.59 -11.49
CA ALA A 15 -17.66 14.95 -10.29
C ALA A 15 -17.13 16.39 -10.48
N LEU A 16 -17.49 17.30 -9.56
CA LEU A 16 -17.06 18.70 -9.62
C LEU A 16 -16.15 19.04 -8.43
N ARG A 17 -15.23 19.99 -8.64
CA ARG A 17 -14.36 20.56 -7.61
C ARG A 17 -14.48 22.08 -7.65
N CYS A 18 -14.66 22.71 -6.49
CA CYS A 18 -14.65 24.16 -6.34
C CYS A 18 -13.34 24.60 -5.71
N PHE A 19 -12.72 25.64 -6.27
CA PHE A 19 -11.43 26.16 -5.84
C PHE A 19 -11.54 27.53 -5.18
N ASP A 20 -10.64 27.83 -4.23
CA ASP A 20 -10.42 29.20 -3.75
C ASP A 20 -9.50 29.99 -4.69
N GLY A 21 -9.26 31.27 -4.39
CA GLY A 21 -8.34 32.13 -5.16
C GLY A 21 -6.87 31.68 -5.13
N ARG A 22 -6.52 30.69 -4.31
CA ARG A 22 -5.19 30.08 -4.20
C ARG A 22 -5.14 28.70 -4.89
N ALA A 23 -6.14 28.37 -5.70
CA ALA A 23 -6.32 27.07 -6.37
C ALA A 23 -6.39 25.88 -5.40
N ARG A 24 -6.86 26.08 -4.16
CA ARG A 24 -7.13 25.01 -3.19
C ARG A 24 -8.57 24.55 -3.30
N VAL A 25 -8.78 23.24 -3.22
CA VAL A 25 -10.10 22.63 -3.33
C VAL A 25 -10.89 22.90 -2.05
N LEU A 26 -11.91 23.74 -2.10
CA LEU A 26 -12.80 24.00 -0.97
C LEU A 26 -13.94 23.00 -0.86
N ARG A 27 -14.38 22.46 -2.02
CA ARG A 27 -15.54 21.59 -2.11
C ARG A 27 -15.34 20.54 -3.17
N GLU A 28 -15.76 19.33 -2.87
CA GLU A 28 -15.97 18.27 -3.85
C GLU A 28 -17.46 17.95 -3.89
N ILE A 29 -18.03 17.93 -5.10
CA ILE A 29 -19.46 17.74 -5.30
C ILE A 29 -19.64 16.46 -6.12
N ALA A 30 -20.24 15.46 -5.49
CA ALA A 30 -20.77 14.29 -6.17
C ALA A 30 -22.29 14.42 -6.30
N TYR A 31 -22.86 13.83 -7.35
CA TYR A 31 -24.31 13.80 -7.55
C TYR A 31 -24.80 12.37 -7.38
N HIS A 32 -25.67 12.17 -6.39
CA HIS A 32 -26.25 10.86 -6.08
C HIS A 32 -27.67 10.78 -6.66
N ARG A 33 -27.94 9.65 -7.32
CA ARG A 33 -29.26 9.30 -7.85
C ARG A 33 -29.40 7.77 -7.85
N ASP A 34 -30.43 7.25 -7.22
CA ASP A 34 -30.77 5.83 -7.13
C ASP A 34 -31.88 5.43 -8.11
N GLN A 35 -32.74 6.37 -8.48
CA GLN A 35 -33.80 6.21 -9.48
C GLN A 35 -33.85 7.41 -10.44
N ALA A 36 -34.44 7.24 -11.63
CA ALA A 36 -34.59 8.34 -12.58
C ALA A 36 -35.31 9.55 -11.93
N GLY A 37 -34.72 10.75 -12.01
CA GLY A 37 -35.19 11.94 -11.30
C GLY A 37 -34.09 12.98 -11.05
N PRO A 38 -34.33 14.02 -10.23
CA PRO A 38 -33.31 14.99 -9.88
C PRO A 38 -32.20 14.33 -9.05
N ALA A 39 -30.93 14.63 -9.37
CA ALA A 39 -29.82 14.14 -8.56
C ALA A 39 -29.62 15.02 -7.31
N GLN A 40 -29.25 14.38 -6.21
CA GLN A 40 -28.92 15.06 -4.96
C GLN A 40 -27.44 15.40 -4.91
N ALA A 41 -27.11 16.68 -4.70
CA ALA A 41 -25.73 17.11 -4.51
C ALA A 41 -25.21 16.65 -3.14
N ARG A 42 -24.09 15.94 -3.15
CA ARG A 42 -23.33 15.50 -1.98
C ARG A 42 -22.04 16.30 -1.94
N ILE A 43 -22.04 17.34 -1.11
CA ILE A 43 -20.93 18.30 -1.06
C ILE A 43 -20.04 18.02 0.15
N THR A 44 -18.84 17.52 -0.09
CA THR A 44 -17.75 17.47 0.90
C THR A 44 -17.07 18.82 0.94
N ARG A 45 -16.76 19.34 2.12
CA ARG A 45 -16.11 20.64 2.30
C ARG A 45 -14.76 20.51 2.99
N TYR A 46 -13.84 21.40 2.63
CA TYR A 46 -12.47 21.43 3.13
C TYR A 46 -12.13 22.83 3.66
N GLY A 47 -11.55 22.89 4.86
CA GLY A 47 -11.01 24.10 5.46
C GLY A 47 -9.49 24.14 5.34
N HIS A 48 -8.97 25.31 4.98
CA HIS A 48 -7.53 25.55 4.86
C HIS A 48 -7.11 26.69 5.78
N ASP A 49 -5.91 26.59 6.35
CA ASP A 49 -5.33 27.69 7.12
C ASP A 49 -4.80 28.84 6.23
N ALA A 50 -4.25 29.87 6.87
CA ALA A 50 -3.66 31.02 6.19
C ALA A 50 -2.51 30.63 5.25
N SER A 51 -1.73 29.61 5.60
CA SER A 51 -0.64 29.06 4.78
C SER A 51 -1.13 28.11 3.67
N GLY A 52 -2.44 27.86 3.59
CA GLY A 52 -3.05 27.01 2.57
C GLY A 52 -2.95 25.52 2.88
N GLN A 53 -2.68 25.14 4.12
CA GLN A 53 -2.65 23.74 4.53
C GLN A 53 -4.06 23.26 4.89
N LEU A 54 -4.39 22.02 4.52
CA LEU A 54 -5.68 21.42 4.85
C LEU A 54 -5.75 21.14 6.36
N ILE A 55 -6.73 21.76 7.03
CA ILE A 55 -6.93 21.66 8.49
C ILE A 55 -8.30 21.12 8.88
N SER A 56 -9.26 21.03 7.96
CA SER A 56 -10.53 20.37 8.26
C SER A 56 -11.19 19.79 7.03
N SER A 57 -11.99 18.76 7.24
CA SER A 57 -12.89 18.22 6.22
C SER A 57 -14.20 17.79 6.86
N ILE A 58 -15.32 18.07 6.18
CA ILE A 58 -16.65 17.69 6.62
C ILE A 58 -17.46 17.11 5.46
N ASP A 59 -18.07 15.96 5.71
CA ASP A 59 -18.91 15.24 4.77
C ASP A 59 -20.30 15.90 4.66
N PRO A 60 -21.08 15.59 3.60
CA PRO A 60 -22.38 16.22 3.37
C PRO A 60 -23.39 16.01 4.52
N ARG A 61 -23.33 14.86 5.21
CA ARG A 61 -24.27 14.48 6.26
C ARG A 61 -23.98 15.24 7.55
N LEU A 62 -22.71 15.30 7.98
CA LEU A 62 -22.32 16.08 9.16
C LEU A 62 -22.47 17.59 8.92
N HIS A 63 -22.19 18.07 7.71
CA HIS A 63 -22.44 19.47 7.36
C HIS A 63 -23.95 19.80 7.39
N ALA A 64 -24.81 18.91 6.90
CA ALA A 64 -26.26 19.11 7.02
C ALA A 64 -26.70 19.17 8.50
N ALA A 65 -26.16 18.29 9.34
CA ALA A 65 -26.47 18.28 10.77
C ALA A 65 -26.00 19.58 11.49
N GLN A 66 -24.92 20.23 11.03
CA GLN A 66 -24.46 21.51 11.58
C GLN A 66 -25.46 22.66 11.43
N ALA A 67 -26.37 22.59 10.45
CA ALA A 67 -27.39 23.62 10.26
C ALA A 67 -28.40 23.68 11.44
N GLU A 68 -28.67 22.53 12.06
CA GLU A 68 -29.55 22.41 13.23
C GLU A 68 -28.77 22.43 14.54
N ARG A 69 -27.53 21.90 14.52
CA ARG A 69 -26.66 21.70 15.68
C ARG A 69 -25.25 22.21 15.41
N PRO A 70 -24.98 23.51 15.64
CA PRO A 70 -23.69 24.13 15.34
C PRO A 70 -22.48 23.46 16.04
N GLU A 71 -22.72 22.74 17.13
CA GLU A 71 -21.72 21.99 17.89
C GLU A 71 -21.23 20.70 17.22
N VAL A 72 -21.92 20.23 16.17
CA VAL A 72 -21.52 19.02 15.42
C VAL A 72 -20.11 19.22 14.87
N ALA A 73 -19.21 18.32 15.25
CA ALA A 73 -17.84 18.33 14.79
C ALA A 73 -17.73 17.97 13.30
N ALA A 74 -16.79 18.62 12.60
CA ALA A 74 -16.33 18.16 11.30
C ALA A 74 -15.69 16.76 11.40
N ASN A 75 -15.73 15.97 10.32
CA ASN A 75 -15.16 14.61 10.29
C ASN A 75 -13.71 14.58 10.77
N LEU A 76 -12.93 15.54 10.27
CA LEU A 76 -11.51 15.66 10.55
C LEU A 76 -11.18 17.12 10.85
N VAL A 77 -10.40 17.35 11.91
CA VAL A 77 -9.73 18.62 12.20
C VAL A 77 -8.26 18.33 12.50
N GLN A 78 -7.36 19.11 11.92
CA GLN A 78 -5.92 18.93 12.06
C GLN A 78 -5.25 20.22 12.51
N VAL A 79 -4.20 20.09 13.31
CA VAL A 79 -3.24 21.17 13.58
C VAL A 79 -1.91 20.77 12.98
N ARG A 80 -1.27 21.71 12.30
CA ARG A 80 -0.03 21.48 11.57
C ARG A 80 1.08 22.41 12.03
N SER A 81 2.32 21.97 11.86
CA SER A 81 3.50 22.82 12.02
C SER A 81 3.59 23.85 10.90
N LEU A 82 4.45 24.86 11.06
CA LEU A 82 4.78 25.81 10.00
C LEU A 82 5.33 25.13 8.73
N SER A 83 6.00 23.99 8.89
CA SER A 83 6.49 23.15 7.77
C SER A 83 5.44 22.22 7.17
N GLY A 84 4.19 22.24 7.66
CA GLY A 84 3.08 21.46 7.14
C GLY A 84 2.90 20.07 7.74
N ARG A 85 3.70 19.67 8.73
CA ARG A 85 3.56 18.36 9.40
C ARG A 85 2.35 18.35 10.31
N CYS A 86 1.57 17.27 10.27
CA CYS A 86 0.43 17.10 11.16
C CYS A 86 0.89 16.80 12.60
N LEU A 87 0.54 17.69 13.53
CA LEU A 87 0.87 17.60 14.96
C LEU A 87 -0.29 17.07 15.79
N TYR A 88 -1.52 17.34 15.35
CA TYR A 88 -2.74 16.85 15.98
C TYR A 88 -3.77 16.52 14.92
N THR A 89 -4.48 15.42 15.15
CA THR A 89 -5.66 15.01 14.38
C THR A 89 -6.79 14.73 15.36
N ARG A 90 -7.94 15.34 15.12
CA ARG A 90 -9.23 14.96 15.69
C ARG A 90 -10.09 14.38 14.58
N SER A 91 -10.44 13.12 14.72
CA SER A 91 -11.39 12.43 13.86
C SER A 91 -12.61 12.03 14.68
N VAL A 92 -13.81 12.23 14.13
CA VAL A 92 -15.04 11.71 14.76
C VAL A 92 -15.12 10.18 14.71
N ASP A 93 -14.40 9.56 13.76
CA ASP A 93 -14.42 8.11 13.53
C ASP A 93 -13.22 7.40 14.18
N ALA A 94 -12.06 8.08 14.27
CA ALA A 94 -10.80 7.50 14.76
C ALA A 94 -10.29 8.14 16.06
N GLY A 95 -11.03 9.09 16.63
CA GLY A 95 -10.65 9.81 17.84
C GLY A 95 -9.48 10.77 17.63
N ASN A 96 -8.71 11.00 18.70
CA ASN A 96 -7.70 12.05 18.78
C ASN A 96 -6.29 11.48 18.76
N THR A 97 -5.40 12.00 17.92
CA THR A 97 -3.98 11.62 17.93
C THR A 97 -3.10 12.86 17.91
N ARG A 98 -2.05 12.85 18.72
CA ARG A 98 -1.03 13.91 18.77
C ARG A 98 0.33 13.29 18.46
N THR A 99 1.12 13.95 17.64
CA THR A 99 2.48 13.49 17.29
C THR A 99 3.47 14.63 17.48
N LEU A 100 4.53 14.34 18.23
CA LEU A 100 5.70 15.20 18.37
C LEU A 100 6.84 14.60 17.53
N TYR A 101 7.46 15.44 16.71
CA TYR A 101 8.62 15.08 15.90
C TYR A 101 9.90 15.63 16.52
N ASP A 102 11.00 14.91 16.36
CA ASP A 102 12.33 15.42 16.70
C ASP A 102 12.86 16.42 15.65
N ALA A 103 14.04 16.99 15.88
CA ALA A 103 14.67 17.95 14.99
C ALA A 103 15.04 17.36 13.60
N CYS A 104 15.26 16.03 13.52
CA CYS A 104 15.46 15.31 12.26
C CYS A 104 14.14 15.02 11.54
N GLY A 105 13.01 15.28 12.21
CA GLY A 105 11.68 15.06 11.68
C GLY A 105 11.15 13.64 11.79
N ARG A 106 11.77 12.82 12.62
CA ARG A 106 11.30 11.48 12.98
C ARG A 106 10.27 11.62 14.09
N GLU A 107 9.29 10.71 14.14
CA GLU A 107 8.33 10.70 15.24
C GLU A 107 9.04 10.37 16.55
N ALA A 108 8.95 11.24 17.55
CA ALA A 108 9.54 11.02 18.86
C ALA A 108 8.50 10.48 19.85
N MET A 109 7.33 11.11 19.89
CA MET A 109 6.23 10.73 20.77
C MET A 109 4.89 10.79 20.05
N THR A 110 4.00 9.84 20.35
CA THR A 110 2.62 9.82 19.86
C THR A 110 1.67 9.54 21.01
N TRP A 111 0.62 10.34 21.15
CA TRP A 111 -0.51 10.05 22.03
C TRP A 111 -1.68 9.61 21.15
N LEU A 112 -2.04 8.34 21.25
CA LEU A 112 -3.08 7.70 20.44
C LEU A 112 -4.49 7.93 21.03
N ALA A 113 -5.50 7.71 20.20
CA ALA A 113 -6.91 7.93 20.56
C ALA A 113 -7.40 7.02 21.70
N ASN A 114 -6.81 5.83 21.83
CA ASN A 114 -7.09 4.88 22.90
C ASN A 114 -6.39 5.23 24.24
N GLY A 115 -5.72 6.39 24.32
CA GLY A 115 -5.00 6.83 25.50
C GLY A 115 -3.61 6.20 25.68
N VAL A 116 -3.13 5.42 24.70
CA VAL A 116 -1.76 4.88 24.70
C VAL A 116 -0.79 5.97 24.27
N GLU A 117 0.25 6.16 25.07
CA GLU A 117 1.41 6.98 24.74
C GLU A 117 2.51 6.08 24.19
N GLN A 118 3.08 6.43 23.04
CA GLN A 118 4.18 5.75 22.40
C GLN A 118 5.39 6.67 22.28
N THR A 119 6.56 6.18 22.66
CA THR A 119 7.85 6.86 22.52
C THR A 119 8.76 6.01 21.64
N ARG A 120 9.32 6.62 20.59
CA ARG A 120 10.26 5.97 19.68
C ARG A 120 11.69 6.31 20.09
N CYS A 121 12.50 5.29 20.32
CA CYS A 121 13.90 5.43 20.65
C CYS A 121 14.74 5.12 19.41
N TYR A 122 15.63 6.04 19.03
CA TYR A 122 16.51 5.91 17.88
C TYR A 122 17.96 5.76 18.31
N GLU A 123 18.81 5.33 17.39
CA GLU A 123 20.25 5.35 17.56
C GLU A 123 20.77 6.77 17.90
N PRO A 124 21.84 6.87 18.71
CA PRO A 124 22.48 8.14 19.04
C PRO A 124 23.09 8.82 17.81
N ALA A 125 23.42 10.11 17.94
CA ALA A 125 23.88 10.96 16.84
C ALA A 125 25.17 10.49 16.13
N ALA A 126 25.99 9.64 16.77
CA ALA A 126 27.18 9.06 16.17
C ALA A 126 26.87 7.92 15.17
N LEU A 127 25.62 7.48 15.11
CA LEU A 127 25.13 6.39 14.26
C LEU A 127 24.07 6.93 13.27
N PRO A 128 23.63 6.14 12.27
CA PRO A 128 22.70 6.59 11.23
C PRO A 128 21.30 7.04 11.72
N GLY A 129 20.98 6.84 13.00
CA GLY A 129 19.72 7.31 13.59
C GLY A 129 18.54 6.38 13.34
N ARG A 130 18.78 5.08 13.17
CA ARG A 130 17.75 4.07 12.92
C ARG A 130 16.90 3.82 14.17
N LEU A 131 15.67 3.35 13.98
CA LEU A 131 14.77 3.02 15.09
C LEU A 131 15.32 1.81 15.86
N LEU A 132 15.34 1.91 17.19
CA LEU A 132 15.78 0.84 18.09
C LEU A 132 14.61 0.22 18.84
N SER A 133 13.65 1.02 19.29
CA SER A 133 12.48 0.50 19.98
C SER A 133 11.29 1.46 19.96
N ILE A 134 10.10 0.89 20.16
CA ILE A 134 8.88 1.62 20.50
C ILE A 134 8.50 1.21 21.92
N ARG A 135 8.48 2.19 22.81
CA ARG A 135 8.00 2.04 24.17
C ARG A 135 6.60 2.56 24.27
N GLU A 136 5.72 1.87 24.95
CA GLU A 136 4.34 2.31 25.11
C GLU A 136 3.86 2.23 26.55
N ARG A 137 2.89 3.08 26.87
CA ARG A 137 2.26 3.16 28.18
C ARG A 137 0.77 3.45 28.02
N SER A 138 -0.06 2.61 28.62
CA SER A 138 -1.47 2.97 28.87
C SER A 138 -1.59 3.78 30.16
N ALA A 139 -2.68 4.54 30.32
CA ALA A 139 -2.85 5.57 31.35
C ALA A 139 -2.66 5.12 32.82
N GLN A 140 -2.50 3.82 33.09
CA GLN A 140 -2.31 3.23 34.42
C GLN A 140 -1.20 2.17 34.49
N ARG A 141 -0.38 2.02 33.45
CA ARG A 141 0.71 1.03 33.42
C ARG A 141 2.09 1.72 33.38
N ALA A 142 3.12 0.96 33.73
CA ALA A 142 4.50 1.36 33.45
C ALA A 142 4.76 1.33 31.94
N PHE A 143 5.80 2.04 31.48
CA PHE A 143 6.26 1.87 30.10
C PHE A 143 6.77 0.46 29.90
N ARG A 144 6.37 -0.17 28.81
CA ARG A 144 7.00 -1.39 28.27
C ARG A 144 7.59 -1.14 26.90
N THR A 145 8.47 -2.01 26.45
CA THR A 145 8.99 -2.04 25.08
C THR A 145 8.11 -2.94 24.23
N ALA A 146 7.23 -2.33 23.41
CA ALA A 146 6.28 -3.06 22.57
C ALA A 146 6.92 -3.62 21.29
N GLU A 147 7.89 -2.89 20.75
CA GLU A 147 8.67 -3.33 19.59
C GLU A 147 10.15 -2.99 19.77
N ARG A 148 11.02 -3.83 19.22
CA ARG A 148 12.48 -3.64 19.27
C ARG A 148 13.15 -4.11 17.97
N TRP A 149 14.11 -3.34 17.48
CA TRP A 149 14.90 -3.64 16.29
C TRP A 149 16.37 -3.85 16.67
N GLN A 150 16.97 -4.88 16.09
CA GLN A 150 18.40 -5.10 16.11
C GLN A 150 18.90 -5.07 14.66
N TRP A 151 19.93 -4.25 14.45
CA TRP A 151 20.51 -4.01 13.14
C TRP A 151 21.78 -4.82 12.98
N ALA A 152 21.94 -5.50 11.84
CA ALA A 152 23.15 -6.23 11.52
C ALA A 152 24.35 -5.28 11.43
N GLY A 153 25.49 -5.78 11.90
CA GLY A 153 26.79 -5.13 11.79
C GLY A 153 27.34 -5.18 10.36
N VAL A 154 28.67 -5.08 10.25
CA VAL A 154 29.41 -5.13 8.98
C VAL A 154 30.51 -6.20 8.99
N ASP A 155 30.37 -7.18 9.88
CA ASP A 155 31.25 -8.33 9.96
C ASP A 155 31.15 -9.23 8.71
N ALA A 156 32.05 -10.21 8.62
CA ALA A 156 32.16 -11.07 7.45
C ALA A 156 30.90 -11.93 7.23
N GLU A 157 30.23 -12.35 8.31
CA GLU A 157 29.01 -13.16 8.23
C GLU A 157 27.84 -12.31 7.71
N ALA A 158 27.62 -11.12 8.28
CA ALA A 158 26.62 -10.19 7.81
C ALA A 158 26.81 -9.83 6.33
N LYS A 159 28.06 -9.71 5.86
CA LYS A 159 28.36 -9.48 4.43
C LYS A 159 28.09 -10.71 3.58
N ALA A 160 28.48 -11.91 4.03
CA ALA A 160 28.27 -13.16 3.30
C ALA A 160 26.78 -13.45 3.04
N PHE A 161 25.90 -13.01 3.95
CA PHE A 161 24.45 -13.18 3.83
C PHE A 161 23.69 -11.92 3.39
N ASN A 162 24.40 -10.88 2.92
CA ASN A 162 23.84 -9.59 2.47
C ASN A 162 22.97 -8.88 3.52
N LEU A 163 23.31 -9.02 4.81
CA LEU A 163 22.59 -8.43 5.93
C LEU A 163 23.15 -7.07 6.37
N ALA A 164 24.38 -6.73 5.97
CA ALA A 164 25.09 -5.56 6.50
C ALA A 164 24.23 -4.26 6.43
N GLY A 165 24.01 -3.64 7.59
CA GLY A 165 23.22 -2.41 7.71
C GLY A 165 21.69 -2.59 7.70
N HIS A 166 21.18 -3.78 7.41
CA HIS A 166 19.74 -4.09 7.46
C HIS A 166 19.29 -4.48 8.88
N CYS A 167 17.98 -4.38 9.14
CA CYS A 167 17.39 -4.96 10.35
C CYS A 167 17.47 -6.49 10.23
N GLN A 168 18.12 -7.11 11.20
CA GLN A 168 18.31 -8.55 11.28
C GLN A 168 17.28 -9.20 12.20
N THR A 169 17.02 -8.59 13.36
CA THR A 169 16.02 -9.09 14.30
C THR A 169 15.00 -8.01 14.60
N ARG A 170 13.72 -8.37 14.54
CA ARG A 170 12.61 -7.55 15.01
C ARG A 170 11.81 -8.32 16.06
N PHE A 171 11.51 -7.64 17.15
CA PHE A 171 10.57 -8.09 18.17
C PHE A 171 9.33 -7.22 18.07
N ASP A 172 8.15 -7.84 18.05
CA ASP A 172 6.87 -7.16 17.97
C ASP A 172 5.79 -7.86 18.81
N SER A 173 4.53 -7.51 18.60
CA SER A 173 3.40 -8.08 19.34
C SER A 173 3.10 -9.54 18.99
N ALA A 174 3.69 -10.11 17.94
CA ALA A 174 3.52 -11.50 17.55
C ALA A 174 4.69 -12.38 18.01
N GLY A 175 5.89 -11.81 18.20
CA GLY A 175 7.06 -12.52 18.70
C GLY A 175 8.35 -11.97 18.16
N ARG A 176 9.24 -12.87 17.71
CA ARG A 176 10.57 -12.56 17.20
C ARG A 176 10.70 -13.01 15.75
N HIS A 177 11.10 -12.09 14.89
CA HIS A 177 11.43 -12.31 13.48
C HIS A 177 12.93 -12.09 13.26
N VAL A 178 13.59 -13.05 12.61
CA VAL A 178 15.03 -13.00 12.28
C VAL A 178 15.21 -13.19 10.78
N VAL A 179 15.81 -12.21 10.11
CA VAL A 179 16.23 -12.33 8.71
C VAL A 179 17.57 -13.06 8.67
N GLN A 180 17.58 -14.23 8.03
CA GLN A 180 18.74 -15.11 7.93
C GLN A 180 19.64 -14.73 6.75
N ALA A 181 19.05 -14.34 5.63
CA ALA A 181 19.79 -13.99 4.42
C ALA A 181 18.98 -13.10 3.48
N ARG A 182 19.69 -12.36 2.62
CA ARG A 182 19.11 -11.59 1.52
C ARG A 182 19.74 -11.99 0.17
N SER A 183 18.95 -11.87 -0.89
CA SER A 183 19.45 -11.94 -2.26
C SER A 183 20.37 -10.76 -2.57
N LEU A 184 21.11 -10.84 -3.69
CA LEU A 184 21.97 -9.74 -4.15
C LEU A 184 21.19 -8.45 -4.45
N LEU A 185 19.90 -8.56 -4.75
CA LEU A 185 18.99 -7.43 -4.98
C LEU A 185 18.23 -7.01 -3.70
N GLY A 186 18.60 -7.58 -2.55
CA GLY A 186 18.11 -7.19 -1.23
C GLY A 186 16.81 -7.87 -0.77
N ALA A 187 16.21 -8.76 -1.56
CA ALA A 187 15.02 -9.51 -1.16
C ALA A 187 15.35 -10.51 -0.04
N ILE A 188 14.42 -10.74 0.90
CA ILE A 188 14.62 -11.71 1.98
C ILE A 188 14.63 -13.12 1.39
N ALA A 189 15.75 -13.83 1.56
CA ALA A 189 15.95 -15.20 1.06
C ALA A 189 15.77 -16.25 2.16
N GLY A 190 15.82 -15.85 3.42
CA GLY A 190 15.54 -16.72 4.56
C GLY A 190 15.09 -15.92 5.76
N GLU A 191 14.09 -16.43 6.46
CA GLU A 191 13.58 -15.84 7.68
C GLU A 191 13.17 -16.91 8.69
N THR A 192 13.33 -16.58 9.97
CA THR A 192 12.89 -17.41 11.08
C THR A 192 11.94 -16.63 11.96
N LEU A 193 10.76 -17.18 12.20
CA LEU A 193 9.77 -16.65 13.12
C LEU A 193 9.71 -17.53 14.37
N GLN A 194 9.69 -16.90 15.54
CA GLN A 194 9.27 -17.52 16.79
C GLN A 194 8.12 -16.71 17.35
N LEU A 195 7.00 -17.37 17.60
CA LEU A 195 5.79 -16.72 18.11
C LEU A 195 5.90 -16.49 19.62
N LEU A 196 5.07 -15.60 20.15
CA LEU A 196 4.86 -15.50 21.59
C LEU A 196 4.25 -16.80 22.15
N ALA A 197 4.78 -17.29 23.27
CA ALA A 197 4.30 -18.49 23.96
C ALA A 197 2.88 -18.35 24.55
N GLY A 198 2.34 -17.13 24.58
CA GLY A 198 1.00 -16.86 25.05
C GLY A 198 0.41 -15.62 24.39
N HIS A 199 -0.86 -15.35 24.69
CA HIS A 199 -1.58 -14.19 24.16
C HIS A 199 -1.37 -12.90 24.98
N THR A 200 -0.43 -12.92 25.92
CA THR A 200 -0.07 -11.75 26.72
C THR A 200 1.05 -10.98 26.05
N GLU A 201 0.88 -9.67 25.97
CA GLU A 201 1.87 -8.75 25.45
C GLU A 201 3.17 -8.82 26.27
N CYS A 202 4.31 -8.96 25.61
CA CYS A 202 5.63 -9.02 26.22
C CYS A 202 6.27 -7.62 26.33
N ASP A 203 7.18 -7.45 27.29
CA ASP A 203 8.10 -6.30 27.34
C ASP A 203 9.46 -6.72 26.78
N TRP A 204 9.80 -6.23 25.58
CA TRP A 204 11.06 -6.52 24.90
C TRP A 204 12.22 -5.65 25.40
N ALA A 205 12.34 -5.48 26.72
CA ALA A 205 13.40 -4.68 27.32
C ALA A 205 14.79 -5.07 26.79
N GLN A 206 15.69 -4.10 26.66
CA GLN A 206 17.08 -4.39 26.23
C GLN A 206 17.78 -5.28 27.25
N ASP A 207 18.69 -6.13 26.76
CA ASP A 207 19.59 -6.96 27.57
C ASP A 207 18.92 -8.00 28.49
N ASP A 208 17.63 -8.30 28.31
CA ASP A 208 16.92 -9.36 29.05
C ASP A 208 16.69 -10.62 28.19
N ALA A 209 17.77 -11.28 27.79
CA ALA A 209 17.70 -12.50 26.98
C ALA A 209 16.87 -13.63 27.63
N GLN A 210 16.85 -13.69 28.97
CA GLN A 210 16.04 -14.67 29.70
C GLN A 210 14.56 -14.31 29.71
N GLY A 211 14.20 -13.02 29.83
CA GLY A 211 12.83 -12.53 29.65
C GLY A 211 12.32 -12.79 28.24
N GLU A 212 13.14 -12.50 27.23
CA GLU A 212 12.83 -12.78 25.82
C GLU A 212 12.53 -14.26 25.59
N ALA A 213 13.40 -15.17 26.06
CA ALA A 213 13.20 -16.60 25.91
C ALA A 213 11.94 -17.12 26.62
N ARG A 214 11.54 -16.51 27.74
CA ARG A 214 10.29 -16.85 28.44
C ARG A 214 9.04 -16.39 27.70
N CYS A 215 9.14 -15.31 26.93
CA CYS A 215 8.02 -14.80 26.13
C CYS A 215 7.79 -15.59 24.84
N LEU A 216 8.77 -16.34 24.34
CA LEU A 216 8.73 -16.99 23.03
C LEU A 216 8.40 -18.48 23.14
N GLU A 217 7.67 -18.99 22.14
CA GLU A 217 7.50 -20.43 21.94
C GLU A 217 8.85 -21.11 21.71
N SER A 218 8.94 -22.39 22.10
CA SER A 218 10.12 -23.20 21.80
C SER A 218 10.30 -23.48 20.31
N GLN A 219 9.20 -23.42 19.54
CA GLN A 219 9.23 -23.71 18.11
C GLN A 219 9.72 -22.50 17.29
N SER A 220 10.72 -22.75 16.46
CA SER A 220 11.14 -21.84 15.38
C SER A 220 10.55 -22.29 14.05
N LEU A 221 10.02 -21.34 13.28
CA LEU A 221 9.44 -21.54 11.96
C LEU A 221 10.33 -20.84 10.93
N THR A 222 11.13 -21.61 10.19
CA THR A 222 12.06 -21.06 9.19
C THR A 222 11.54 -21.29 7.79
N SER A 223 11.41 -20.22 7.00
CA SER A 223 11.06 -20.31 5.58
C SER A 223 12.19 -19.74 4.72
N THR A 224 12.34 -20.24 3.50
CA THR A 224 13.36 -19.77 2.56
C THR A 224 12.78 -19.50 1.19
N VAL A 225 13.42 -18.60 0.45
CA VAL A 225 13.03 -18.20 -0.90
C VAL A 225 14.28 -18.10 -1.77
N SER A 226 14.21 -18.70 -2.95
CA SER A 226 15.22 -18.62 -4.00
C SER A 226 14.72 -17.78 -5.15
N PHE A 227 15.58 -16.92 -5.68
CA PHE A 227 15.26 -15.96 -6.72
C PHE A 227 16.13 -16.17 -7.97
N ASP A 228 15.62 -15.75 -9.12
CA ASP A 228 16.45 -15.57 -10.32
C ASP A 228 17.21 -14.24 -10.28
N ALA A 229 18.02 -13.98 -11.32
CA ALA A 229 18.79 -12.76 -11.45
C ALA A 229 17.94 -11.49 -11.58
N CYS A 230 16.64 -11.61 -11.89
CA CYS A 230 15.68 -10.52 -11.97
C CYS A 230 14.87 -10.37 -10.66
N CYS A 231 15.22 -11.11 -9.61
CA CYS A 231 14.50 -11.17 -8.33
C CYS A 231 13.11 -11.81 -8.43
N ALA A 232 12.81 -12.59 -9.48
CA ALA A 232 11.59 -13.39 -9.53
C ALA A 232 11.76 -14.67 -8.70
N ILE A 233 10.73 -15.05 -7.96
CA ILE A 233 10.76 -16.22 -7.07
C ILE A 233 10.81 -17.49 -7.91
N ILE A 234 11.89 -18.27 -7.83
CA ILE A 234 11.99 -19.58 -8.48
C ILE A 234 11.46 -20.67 -7.55
N ALA A 235 11.76 -20.59 -6.26
CA ALA A 235 11.32 -21.57 -5.28
C ALA A 235 11.11 -20.93 -3.90
N SER A 236 10.21 -21.50 -3.13
CA SER A 236 10.06 -21.22 -1.70
C SER A 236 9.92 -22.53 -0.94
N GLU A 237 10.40 -22.54 0.30
CA GLU A 237 10.24 -23.64 1.23
C GLU A 237 9.64 -23.11 2.53
N ASP A 238 8.54 -23.71 2.98
CA ASP A 238 7.88 -23.30 4.20
C ASP A 238 8.51 -23.93 5.46
N ALA A 239 8.06 -23.45 6.63
CA ALA A 239 8.55 -23.92 7.93
C ALA A 239 8.31 -25.41 8.23
N ARG A 240 7.56 -26.13 7.39
CA ARG A 240 7.33 -27.58 7.50
C ARG A 240 8.08 -28.36 6.42
N GLY A 241 8.91 -27.70 5.62
CA GLY A 241 9.72 -28.31 4.56
C GLY A 241 8.92 -28.61 3.29
N HIS A 242 7.73 -28.03 3.11
CA HIS A 242 7.03 -28.10 1.83
C HIS A 242 7.62 -27.07 0.87
N ARG A 243 7.92 -27.51 -0.36
CA ARG A 243 8.54 -26.67 -1.38
C ARG A 243 7.55 -26.31 -2.48
N GLN A 244 7.55 -25.05 -2.91
CA GLN A 244 6.87 -24.60 -4.10
C GLN A 244 7.91 -24.13 -5.12
N ARG A 245 7.75 -24.52 -6.38
CA ARG A 245 8.61 -24.08 -7.48
C ARG A 245 7.76 -23.35 -8.52
N HIS A 246 8.30 -22.28 -9.09
CA HIS A 246 7.65 -21.44 -10.07
C HIS A 246 8.50 -21.40 -11.34
N GLY A 247 7.84 -21.46 -12.49
CA GLY A 247 8.43 -21.27 -13.80
C GLY A 247 7.94 -19.98 -14.41
N HIS A 248 8.83 -19.28 -15.09
CA HIS A 248 8.51 -18.05 -15.83
C HIS A 248 8.74 -18.25 -17.32
N ASP A 249 8.01 -17.50 -18.14
CA ASP A 249 8.25 -17.45 -19.58
C ASP A 249 9.40 -16.49 -19.93
N ARG A 250 9.69 -16.35 -21.23
CA ARG A 250 10.76 -15.47 -21.73
C ARG A 250 10.53 -13.98 -21.47
N CYS A 251 9.31 -13.59 -21.12
CA CYS A 251 8.92 -12.23 -20.79
C CYS A 251 8.95 -11.99 -19.27
N GLY A 252 9.34 -13.01 -18.47
CA GLY A 252 9.35 -12.95 -17.01
C GLY A 252 7.96 -13.16 -16.38
N GLN A 253 6.95 -13.57 -17.15
CA GLN A 253 5.61 -13.80 -16.63
C GLN A 253 5.50 -15.20 -16.02
N TYR A 254 4.74 -15.34 -14.93
CA TYR A 254 4.48 -16.62 -14.28
C TYR A 254 3.82 -17.60 -15.27
N ARG A 255 4.39 -18.79 -15.43
CA ARG A 255 3.94 -19.75 -16.44
C ARG A 255 3.44 -21.07 -15.87
N ALA A 256 4.11 -21.56 -14.84
CA ALA A 256 3.84 -22.88 -14.29
C ALA A 256 4.26 -22.96 -12.83
N SER A 257 3.71 -23.91 -12.09
CA SER A 257 4.18 -24.20 -10.73
C SER A 257 4.04 -25.66 -10.35
N TRP A 258 4.85 -26.03 -9.36
CA TRP A 258 4.94 -27.35 -8.79
C TRP A 258 4.99 -27.26 -7.27
N VAL A 259 4.54 -28.32 -6.60
CA VAL A 259 4.61 -28.48 -5.16
C VAL A 259 5.29 -29.80 -4.82
N THR A 260 6.22 -29.76 -3.88
CA THR A 260 6.85 -30.94 -3.29
C THR A 260 6.48 -30.94 -1.82
N ARG A 261 5.66 -31.91 -1.39
CA ARG A 261 5.41 -32.10 0.04
C ARG A 261 6.71 -32.58 0.72
N ASN A 262 6.88 -32.29 2.01
CA ASN A 262 8.07 -32.73 2.74
C ASN A 262 8.18 -34.26 2.68
N GLY A 263 9.33 -34.77 2.22
CA GLY A 263 9.55 -36.21 1.96
C GLY A 263 8.80 -36.81 0.78
N GLY A 264 8.08 -36.01 -0.01
CA GLY A 264 7.30 -36.44 -1.16
C GLY A 264 7.96 -36.16 -2.51
N LEU A 265 7.28 -36.57 -3.59
CA LEU A 265 7.68 -36.26 -4.97
C LEU A 265 7.09 -34.91 -5.42
N GLU A 266 7.81 -34.24 -6.32
CA GLU A 266 7.32 -33.00 -6.94
C GLU A 266 6.10 -33.30 -7.80
N THR A 267 5.03 -32.53 -7.61
CA THR A 267 3.76 -32.65 -8.34
C THR A 267 3.43 -31.32 -9.03
N PRO A 268 3.10 -31.32 -10.33
CA PRO A 268 2.64 -30.11 -11.00
C PRO A 268 1.31 -29.62 -10.44
N VAL A 269 1.14 -28.30 -10.35
CA VAL A 269 -0.10 -27.64 -9.91
C VAL A 269 -0.68 -26.83 -11.07
N VAL A 270 0.16 -25.98 -11.67
CA VAL A 270 -0.17 -25.22 -12.88
C VAL A 270 0.75 -25.68 -13.99
N LEU A 271 0.16 -26.14 -15.08
CA LEU A 271 0.87 -26.70 -16.22
C LEU A 271 1.31 -25.61 -17.20
N ASP A 272 0.42 -24.66 -17.48
CA ASP A 272 0.72 -23.53 -18.38
C ASP A 272 -0.24 -22.37 -18.12
N VAL A 273 0.29 -21.16 -18.27
CA VAL A 273 -0.45 -19.90 -18.28
C VAL A 273 -0.04 -19.13 -19.51
N THR A 274 -1.04 -18.65 -20.27
CA THR A 274 -0.79 -17.76 -21.41
C THR A 274 -1.34 -16.38 -21.12
N TYR A 275 -0.80 -15.36 -21.77
CA TYR A 275 -1.15 -13.97 -21.54
C TYR A 275 -1.63 -13.27 -22.82
N THR A 276 -2.45 -12.25 -22.65
CA THR A 276 -2.80 -11.29 -23.69
C THR A 276 -1.64 -10.30 -23.92
N ALA A 277 -1.68 -9.56 -25.03
CA ALA A 277 -0.68 -8.52 -25.30
C ALA A 277 -0.64 -7.40 -24.23
N GLY A 278 -1.72 -7.21 -23.47
CA GLY A 278 -1.78 -6.27 -22.35
C GLY A 278 -1.28 -6.85 -21.02
N GLY A 279 -0.75 -8.08 -21.01
CA GLY A 279 -0.23 -8.73 -19.81
C GLY A 279 -1.28 -9.38 -18.91
N ALA A 280 -2.58 -9.35 -19.28
CA ALA A 280 -3.62 -10.07 -18.55
C ALA A 280 -3.58 -11.57 -18.87
N GLU A 281 -3.77 -12.44 -17.87
CA GLU A 281 -3.88 -13.90 -18.05
C GLU A 281 -4.97 -14.20 -19.08
N ARG A 282 -4.68 -15.00 -20.10
CA ARG A 282 -5.62 -15.41 -21.15
C ARG A 282 -6.19 -16.81 -20.90
N SER A 283 -5.34 -17.74 -20.49
CA SER A 283 -5.74 -19.11 -20.18
C SER A 283 -4.84 -19.72 -19.12
N ARG A 284 -5.39 -20.66 -18.35
CA ARG A 284 -4.66 -21.42 -17.35
C ARG A 284 -5.04 -22.88 -17.37
N ALA A 285 -4.05 -23.75 -17.52
CA ALA A 285 -4.18 -25.19 -17.39
C ALA A 285 -3.67 -25.62 -16.02
N ALA A 286 -4.51 -26.30 -15.25
CA ALA A 286 -4.14 -26.90 -13.96
C ALA A 286 -4.42 -28.41 -13.99
N CYS A 287 -3.72 -29.18 -13.16
CA CYS A 287 -3.78 -30.65 -13.16
C CYS A 287 -5.17 -31.28 -12.96
N GLN A 288 -6.19 -30.51 -12.57
CA GLN A 288 -7.56 -31.00 -12.38
C GLN A 288 -8.62 -30.22 -13.18
N ARG A 289 -8.27 -29.15 -13.90
CA ARG A 289 -9.21 -28.32 -14.68
C ARG A 289 -8.49 -27.30 -15.57
N CYS A 290 -9.00 -27.08 -16.77
CA CYS A 290 -8.63 -25.95 -17.63
C CYS A 290 -9.63 -24.82 -17.46
N ARG A 291 -9.17 -23.58 -17.28
CA ARG A 291 -10.01 -22.37 -17.26
C ARG A 291 -9.55 -21.41 -18.36
N HIS A 292 -10.52 -20.88 -19.11
CA HIS A 292 -10.32 -19.83 -20.09
C HIS A 292 -10.94 -18.53 -19.58
N HIS A 293 -10.21 -17.43 -19.68
CA HIS A 293 -10.70 -16.11 -19.33
C HIS A 293 -10.96 -15.34 -20.63
N PRO A 294 -12.24 -15.20 -21.05
CA PRO A 294 -12.54 -14.41 -22.23
C PRO A 294 -12.35 -12.93 -21.92
N TYR A 295 -11.36 -12.31 -22.56
CA TYR A 295 -11.25 -10.86 -22.62
C TYR A 295 -11.76 -10.42 -23.99
N LEU A 296 -12.90 -9.74 -24.00
CA LEU A 296 -13.34 -9.00 -25.18
C LEU A 296 -12.36 -7.84 -25.36
N CYS A 297 -11.64 -7.84 -26.47
CA CYS A 297 -10.90 -6.67 -26.91
C CYS A 297 -11.94 -5.59 -27.21
N SER A 298 -12.11 -4.62 -26.31
CA SER A 298 -12.96 -3.46 -26.55
C SER A 298 -12.30 -2.58 -27.61
N ARG A 299 -12.44 -2.98 -28.88
CA ARG A 299 -12.27 -2.07 -30.01
C ARG A 299 -13.47 -1.12 -29.98
N HIS A 300 -13.43 -0.10 -29.13
CA HIS A 300 -14.23 1.08 -29.38
C HIS A 300 -13.59 1.79 -30.58
N PRO A 301 -14.27 1.87 -31.74
CA PRO A 301 -13.82 2.78 -32.78
C PRO A 301 -13.91 4.20 -32.22
N LYS A 302 -12.79 4.92 -32.18
CA LYS A 302 -12.80 6.36 -31.97
C LYS A 302 -13.75 6.97 -33.01
N PRO A 303 -14.79 7.73 -32.63
CA PRO A 303 -15.66 8.36 -33.60
C PRO A 303 -14.82 9.28 -34.50
N GLY A 304 -15.00 9.07 -35.81
CA GLY A 304 -14.23 9.67 -36.87
C GLY A 304 -14.36 11.19 -36.93
N ARG A 305 -13.23 11.76 -37.33
CA ARG A 305 -12.96 13.12 -37.81
C ARG A 305 -14.15 13.77 -38.53
N HIS A 306 -14.35 15.05 -38.21
CA HIS A 306 -15.15 16.01 -38.95
C HIS A 306 -14.92 15.92 -40.48
N ALA A 307 -15.99 15.70 -41.22
CA ALA A 307 -16.06 16.01 -42.64
C ALA A 307 -16.54 17.46 -42.80
N TYR A 308 -15.73 18.29 -43.46
CA TYR A 308 -16.17 19.54 -44.07
C TYR A 308 -16.06 19.41 -45.60
N PRO A 309 -17.05 19.91 -46.37
CA PRO A 309 -17.16 19.63 -47.79
C PRO A 309 -16.15 20.40 -48.65
N ALA A 310 -15.75 19.73 -49.74
CA ALA A 310 -14.83 20.23 -50.75
C ALA A 310 -15.35 21.49 -51.47
N ARG A 311 -14.51 22.53 -51.55
CA ARG A 311 -14.71 23.65 -52.47
C ARG A 311 -14.12 23.31 -53.84
N GLN A 312 -14.91 23.60 -54.87
CA GLN A 312 -14.63 23.42 -56.29
C GLN A 312 -13.38 24.22 -56.73
N ARG A 313 -12.52 23.60 -57.55
CA ARG A 313 -11.45 24.28 -58.32
C ARG A 313 -11.96 24.61 -59.72
N PRO A 314 -11.64 25.79 -60.29
CA PRO A 314 -11.85 26.06 -61.71
C PRO A 314 -10.69 25.52 -62.58
N PRO A 315 -10.88 25.39 -63.90
CA PRO A 315 -10.04 24.55 -64.76
C PRO A 315 -8.84 25.26 -65.40
N ASP A 316 -7.80 24.43 -65.61
CA ASP A 316 -6.70 24.40 -66.57
C ASP A 316 -6.35 25.62 -67.45
N LEU A 317 -5.06 25.99 -67.39
CA LEU A 317 -4.33 26.56 -68.52
C LEU A 317 -3.03 25.77 -68.75
N ALA A 318 -2.85 25.41 -70.02
CA ALA A 318 -1.83 24.52 -70.57
C ALA A 318 -0.39 25.04 -70.44
N GLY A 319 0.56 24.10 -70.35
CA GLY A 319 1.99 24.38 -70.48
C GLY A 319 2.42 24.73 -71.91
N PRO A 320 3.72 25.03 -72.12
CA PRO A 320 4.50 24.03 -72.86
C PRO A 320 5.92 23.75 -72.35
N ALA A 321 6.34 22.54 -72.71
CA ALA A 321 7.64 21.87 -72.85
C ALA A 321 8.99 22.62 -72.68
N LEU A 322 9.91 21.95 -71.93
CA LEU A 322 11.32 21.51 -72.21
C LEU A 322 12.29 22.42 -73.02
N PRO A 323 13.63 22.17 -73.06
CA PRO A 323 14.51 21.18 -72.40
C PRO A 323 15.67 21.89 -71.62
N LEU A 324 16.68 21.31 -70.97
CA LEU A 324 17.44 20.05 -71.02
C LEU A 324 17.68 19.54 -69.58
#